data_AF-A0A8S3H2V1-F1
#
_entry.id   AF-A0A8S3H2V1-F1
#
_cell.length_a   1.000
_cell.length_b   1.000
_cell.length_c   1.000
_cell.angle_alpha   90.00
_cell.angle_beta   90.00
_cell.angle_gamma   90.00
#
_symmetry.space_group_name_H-M   'P 1'
#
loop_
_entity.id
_entity.type
_entity.pdbx_description
1 polymer ?
#
loop_
_entity_poly.entity_id
_entity_poly.type
_entity_poly.pdbx_seq_one_letter_code
_entity_poly.pdbx_strand_id
1 'polypeptide(L)'
;PSLESRAKSNENQSTNTLRTAPTPIPPSSTRLGKVDHWPIATSKGRCRNPGLSGYTRVSCSKCDQRLCLNEKNNCFKDYHN
;
A
#
# COMPACT_ATOMS: atom_id res chain seq x y z
N PRO A 1 8.54 26.45 -64.02
CA PRO A 1 8.25 27.63 -63.16
C PRO A 1 7.25 27.23 -62.08
N SER A 2 7.74 27.16 -60.84
CA SER A 2 7.10 27.48 -59.54
C SER A 2 5.61 27.91 -59.63
N LEU A 3 4.67 27.45 -58.79
CA LEU A 3 4.51 27.71 -57.35
C LEU A 3 3.33 26.82 -56.86
N GLU A 4 3.52 25.90 -55.90
CA GLU A 4 3.25 26.02 -54.45
C GLU A 4 1.79 25.82 -53.97
N SER A 5 1.67 24.84 -53.06
CA SER A 5 0.93 24.90 -51.78
C SER A 5 -0.59 24.79 -51.76
N ARG A 6 -1.09 23.66 -51.22
CA ARG A 6 -2.18 23.70 -50.23
C ARG A 6 -2.14 22.48 -49.30
N ALA A 7 -1.77 22.77 -48.05
CA ALA A 7 -1.89 21.88 -46.91
C ALA A 7 -3.35 21.49 -46.66
N LYS A 8 -3.58 20.25 -46.25
CA LYS A 8 -4.68 19.91 -45.34
C LYS A 8 -4.19 18.92 -44.30
N SER A 9 -4.15 19.43 -43.08
CA SER A 9 -3.77 18.77 -41.85
C SER A 9 -4.85 17.82 -41.34
N ASN A 10 -4.38 16.87 -40.53
CA ASN A 10 -4.91 16.45 -39.24
C ASN A 10 -5.97 15.33 -39.08
N GLU A 11 -5.60 14.47 -38.12
CA GLU A 11 -6.37 13.59 -37.22
C GLU A 11 -6.86 12.27 -37.83
N ASN A 12 -6.46 11.12 -37.29
CA ASN A 12 -6.76 10.75 -35.91
C ASN A 12 -5.63 9.91 -35.28
N GLN A 13 -4.90 10.50 -34.32
CA GLN A 13 -3.99 9.77 -33.44
C GLN A 13 -4.83 8.88 -32.53
N SER A 14 -4.90 7.60 -32.86
CA SER A 14 -5.27 6.57 -31.88
C SER A 14 -4.25 6.63 -30.74
N THR A 15 -4.68 7.13 -29.59
CA THR A 15 -3.89 7.16 -28.36
C THR A 15 -3.66 5.73 -27.90
N ASN A 16 -2.55 5.14 -28.34
CA ASN A 16 -2.08 3.83 -27.90
C ASN A 16 -1.64 3.94 -26.43
N THR A 17 -2.59 3.80 -25.52
CA THR A 17 -2.30 3.56 -24.11
C THR A 17 -1.77 2.14 -24.00
N LEU A 18 -0.44 2.00 -24.01
CA LEU A 18 0.26 0.74 -23.76
C LEU A 18 -0.18 0.22 -22.39
N ARG A 19 -1.02 -0.82 -22.36
CA ARG A 19 -1.41 -1.48 -21.12
C ARG A 19 -0.17 -2.20 -20.58
N THR A 20 0.34 -1.74 -19.43
CA THR A 20 1.38 -2.46 -18.71
C THR A 20 0.90 -3.89 -18.44
N ALA A 21 1.72 -4.88 -18.82
CA ALA A 21 1.41 -6.28 -18.56
C ALA A 21 1.14 -6.49 -17.07
N PRO A 22 0.14 -7.31 -16.68
CA PRO A 22 -0.14 -7.58 -15.28
C PRO A 22 1.10 -8.16 -14.59
N THR A 23 1.46 -7.62 -13.43
CA THR A 23 2.51 -8.21 -12.59
C THR A 23 2.12 -9.64 -12.21
N PRO A 24 3.02 -10.63 -12.39
CA PRO A 24 2.70 -12.02 -12.09
C PRO A 24 2.40 -12.18 -10.60
N ILE A 25 1.35 -12.96 -10.29
CA ILE A 25 0.98 -13.25 -8.90
C ILE A 25 2.09 -14.12 -8.28
N PRO A 26 2.63 -13.77 -7.10
CA PRO A 26 3.67 -14.58 -6.45
C PRO A 26 3.17 -15.98 -6.09
N PRO A 27 4.08 -16.97 -5.95
CA PRO A 27 3.73 -18.35 -5.63
C PRO A 27 3.00 -18.47 -4.29
N SER A 28 2.18 -19.52 -4.13
CA SER A 28 1.35 -19.75 -2.94
C SER A 28 2.17 -19.81 -1.65
N SER A 29 3.39 -20.34 -1.70
CA SER A 29 4.31 -20.39 -0.54
C SER A 29 4.65 -19.01 0.01
N THR A 30 4.83 -18.01 -0.85
CA THR A 30 5.08 -16.63 -0.46
C THR A 30 3.81 -15.94 0.02
N ARG A 31 2.66 -16.23 -0.59
CA ARG A 31 1.36 -15.61 -0.23
C ARG A 31 0.77 -16.15 1.07
N LEU A 32 0.92 -17.45 1.31
CA LEU A 32 0.35 -18.18 2.45
C LEU A 32 1.36 -18.36 3.59
N GLY A 33 2.39 -17.50 3.65
CA GLY A 33 3.36 -17.51 4.74
C GLY A 33 2.68 -17.46 6.11
N LYS A 34 3.39 -17.90 7.15
CA LYS A 34 2.88 -17.88 8.52
C LYS A 34 2.66 -16.43 8.97
N VAL A 35 1.39 -16.04 9.14
CA VAL A 35 1.00 -14.74 9.72
C VAL A 35 0.98 -14.86 11.24
N ASP A 36 2.09 -14.54 11.90
CA ASP A 36 2.18 -14.70 13.35
C ASP A 36 1.59 -13.51 14.11
N HIS A 37 2.08 -12.30 13.84
CA HIS A 37 1.64 -11.06 14.47
C HIS A 37 1.10 -10.09 13.41
N TRP A 38 -0.20 -10.20 13.11
CA TRP A 38 -0.83 -9.37 12.08
C TRP A 38 -1.59 -8.18 12.70
N PRO A 39 -1.41 -6.95 12.19
CA PRO A 39 -2.18 -5.80 12.65
C PRO A 39 -3.62 -5.91 12.14
N ILE A 40 -4.58 -5.87 13.06
CA ILE A 40 -6.02 -5.83 12.78
C ILE A 40 -6.64 -4.53 13.28
N ALA A 41 -7.67 -4.06 12.59
CA ALA A 41 -8.43 -2.89 13.03
C ALA A 41 -9.32 -3.23 14.22
N THR A 42 -9.35 -2.34 15.21
CA THR A 42 -10.16 -2.45 16.43
C THR A 42 -10.74 -1.09 16.81
N SER A 43 -11.64 -1.08 17.79
CA SER A 43 -12.07 0.13 18.49
C SER A 43 -10.89 0.94 19.04
N LYS A 44 -11.07 2.26 19.11
CA LYS A 44 -10.06 3.19 19.65
C LYS A 44 -9.73 2.83 21.09
N GLY A 45 -8.46 2.65 21.40
CA GLY A 45 -7.97 2.39 22.75
C GLY A 45 -6.56 2.95 22.97
N ARG A 46 -6.06 2.83 24.20
CA ARG A 46 -4.69 3.25 24.53
C ARG A 46 -3.66 2.27 23.96
N CYS A 47 -2.56 2.80 23.46
CA CYS A 47 -1.38 2.01 23.10
C CYS A 47 -0.81 1.36 24.37
N ARG A 48 -0.41 0.09 24.28
CA ARG A 48 0.16 -0.68 25.38
C ARG A 48 1.69 -0.76 25.34
N ASN A 49 2.32 -0.07 24.40
CA ASN A 49 3.78 -0.01 24.37
C ASN A 49 4.30 0.82 25.57
N PRO A 50 5.27 0.32 26.35
CA PRO A 50 5.85 1.06 27.47
C PRO A 50 6.37 2.43 27.04
N GLY A 51 6.11 3.46 27.84
CA GLY A 51 6.61 4.82 27.59
C GLY A 51 5.80 5.64 26.58
N LEU A 52 4.70 5.10 26.02
CA LEU A 52 3.83 5.85 25.11
C LEU A 52 2.40 5.98 25.67
N SER A 53 1.87 7.20 25.60
CA SER A 53 0.51 7.55 26.05
C SER A 53 -0.45 7.82 24.87
N GLY A 54 -0.16 7.24 23.71
CA GLY A 54 -0.95 7.42 22.49
C GLY A 54 -2.24 6.60 22.45
N TYR A 55 -3.14 6.96 21.53
CA TYR A 55 -4.29 6.14 21.16
C TYR A 55 -4.04 5.44 19.82
N THR A 56 -4.56 4.23 19.69
CA THR A 56 -4.50 3.44 18.46
C THR A 56 -5.85 2.79 18.17
N ARG A 57 -6.07 2.47 16.90
CA ARG A 57 -7.18 1.64 16.41
C ARG A 57 -6.67 0.31 15.82
N VAL A 58 -5.43 -0.05 16.14
CA VAL A 58 -4.78 -1.27 15.66
C VAL A 58 -4.44 -2.15 16.86
N SER A 59 -4.72 -3.44 16.73
CA SER A 59 -4.28 -4.47 17.67
C SER A 59 -3.60 -5.63 16.94
N CYS A 60 -2.82 -6.42 17.66
CA CYS A 60 -2.23 -7.65 17.14
C CYS A 60 -3.25 -8.79 17.19
N SER A 61 -3.47 -9.48 16.07
CA SER A 61 -4.39 -10.62 15.95
C SER A 61 -4.10 -11.75 16.94
N LYS A 62 -2.82 -11.95 17.27
CA LYS A 62 -2.36 -13.03 18.14
C LYS A 62 -2.21 -12.61 19.61
N CYS A 63 -1.71 -11.41 19.87
CA CYS A 63 -1.41 -10.95 21.24
C CYS A 63 -2.56 -10.18 21.91
N ASP A 64 -3.57 -9.74 21.13
CA ASP A 64 -4.63 -8.81 21.55
C ASP A 64 -4.11 -7.50 22.19
N GLN A 65 -2.87 -7.13 21.84
CA GLN A 65 -2.25 -5.89 22.32
C GLN A 65 -2.53 -4.76 21.34
N ARG A 66 -3.02 -3.63 21.86
CA ARG A 66 -3.23 -2.40 21.10
C ARG A 66 -1.91 -1.67 20.94
N LEU A 67 -1.44 -1.54 19.71
CA LEU A 67 -0.14 -0.94 19.39
C LEU A 67 -0.31 0.10 18.27
N CYS A 68 0.44 1.19 18.30
CA CYS A 68 0.40 2.19 17.22
C CYS A 68 1.09 1.63 15.97
N LEU A 69 0.52 1.99 14.81
CA LEU A 69 1.07 1.69 13.50
C LEU A 69 0.88 2.94 12.63
N ASN A 70 1.76 3.93 12.85
CA ASN A 70 1.69 5.25 12.22
C ASN A 70 3.06 5.60 11.63
N GLU A 71 3.13 6.59 10.75
CA GLU A 71 4.39 7.03 10.13
C GLU A 71 5.45 7.48 11.15
N LYS A 72 5.01 8.09 12.25
CA LYS A 72 5.91 8.64 13.29
C LYS A 72 6.39 7.59 14.29
N ASN A 73 5.53 6.63 14.64
CA ASN A 73 5.78 5.65 15.70
C ASN A 73 5.21 4.29 15.27
N ASN A 74 6.07 3.28 15.22
CA ASN A 74 5.69 1.91 14.90
C ASN A 74 5.88 0.98 16.12
N CYS A 75 5.05 1.21 17.13
CA CYS A 75 5.02 0.40 18.34
C CYS A 75 4.70 -1.07 18.04
N PHE A 76 4.00 -1.34 16.94
CA PHE A 76 3.73 -2.71 16.51
C PHE A 76 5.02 -3.46 16.22
N LYS A 77 5.97 -2.84 15.52
CA LYS A 77 7.29 -3.43 15.29
C LYS A 77 8.07 -3.52 16.60
N ASP A 78 8.17 -2.42 17.35
CA ASP A 78 9.00 -2.35 18.57
C ASP A 78 8.62 -3.39 19.63
N TYR A 79 7.32 -3.71 19.75
CA TYR A 79 6.82 -4.68 20.72
C TYR A 79 7.04 -6.15 20.33
N HIS A 80 7.17 -6.46 19.03
CA HIS A 80 7.30 -7.83 18.51
C HIS A 80 8.69 -8.15 17.93
N ASN A 81 9.66 -7.26 18.13
CA ASN A 81 11.03 -7.38 17.64
C ASN A 81 11.87 -8.29 18.56
#